data_AF-A0A849F8Q6-F1
#
_entry.id   AF-A0A849F8Q6-F1
#
_cell.length_a   1.000
_cell.length_b   1.000
_cell.length_c   1.000
_cell.angle_alpha   90.00
_cell.angle_beta   90.00
_cell.angle_gamma   90.00
#
_symmetry.space_group_name_H-M   'P 1'
#
loop_
_entity.id
_entity.type
_entity.pdbx_description
1 polymer ?
#
loop_
_entity_poly.entity_id
_entity_poly.type
_entity_poly.pdbx_seq_one_letter_code
_entity_poly.pdbx_strand_id
1 'polypeptide(L)'
;MSTDKMIGLAGAVLIAAFGLPGTDAWAQVFPAPPEQMAEYDAQSSKTIIELQPFRREETATLASGETISLVSLNPNINATFLLHIGGETYHIENPDPGGQRLALTEAGLRLSGPDGETSCPFWSDEPGALARARESGLPFAPLCDARLYLRNAVPGSRSSLERVTDFLRDHVWKGEDVVRVVRDTLYKDRHAETSDLVENGSGACVQNGPCPARIEP
;
A
#
# COMPACT_ATOMS: atom_id res chain seq x y z
N MET A 1 -78.20 3.79 -46.56
CA MET A 1 -77.47 5.03 -46.89
C MET A 1 -77.54 5.93 -45.67
N SER A 2 -76.54 5.85 -44.79
CA SER A 2 -76.32 6.78 -43.68
C SER A 2 -74.91 6.57 -43.13
N THR A 3 -74.34 7.67 -42.68
CA THR A 3 -72.98 7.99 -42.20
C THR A 3 -72.40 7.06 -41.12
N ASP A 4 -71.06 6.91 -41.10
CA ASP A 4 -70.26 7.38 -39.96
C ASP A 4 -68.74 7.41 -40.21
N LYS A 5 -68.13 8.50 -39.77
CA LYS A 5 -66.69 8.78 -39.66
C LYS A 5 -66.37 8.79 -38.16
N MET A 6 -65.30 8.13 -37.70
CA MET A 6 -64.46 8.54 -36.55
C MET A 6 -63.30 7.54 -36.39
N ILE A 7 -62.03 7.96 -36.58
CA ILE A 7 -61.04 8.26 -35.50
C ILE A 7 -60.95 7.08 -34.51
N GLY A 8 -59.92 6.24 -34.46
CA GLY A 8 -58.47 6.50 -34.45
C GLY A 8 -57.93 6.06 -33.08
N LEU A 9 -57.01 5.08 -33.03
CA LEU A 9 -55.88 4.99 -32.07
C LEU A 9 -55.06 3.73 -32.39
N ALA A 10 -53.87 3.93 -32.96
CA ALA A 10 -52.83 2.91 -32.98
C ALA A 10 -52.15 2.92 -31.59
N GLY A 11 -52.32 1.85 -30.82
CA GLY A 11 -51.64 1.67 -29.54
C GLY A 11 -50.17 1.33 -29.79
N ALA A 12 -49.28 2.32 -29.66
CA ALA A 12 -47.84 2.09 -29.57
C ALA A 12 -47.51 1.70 -28.13
N VAL A 13 -47.12 0.43 -27.93
CA VAL A 13 -46.53 -0.03 -26.67
C VAL A 13 -45.10 0.51 -26.61
N LEU A 14 -44.88 1.56 -25.83
CA LEU A 14 -43.55 2.03 -25.43
C LEU A 14 -43.00 1.04 -24.40
N ILE A 15 -42.10 0.16 -24.83
CA ILE A 15 -41.22 -0.58 -23.92
C ILE A 15 -40.25 0.45 -23.35
N ALA A 16 -40.51 0.89 -22.12
CA ALA A 16 -39.53 1.62 -21.33
C ALA A 16 -38.35 0.67 -21.05
N ALA A 17 -37.27 0.83 -21.81
CA ALA A 17 -35.98 0.25 -21.44
C ALA A 17 -35.55 0.92 -20.14
N PHE A 18 -35.78 0.24 -19.02
CA PHE A 18 -35.11 0.56 -17.76
C PHE A 18 -33.61 0.42 -18.00
N GLY A 19 -32.93 1.56 -18.16
CA GLY A 19 -31.48 1.61 -18.12
C GLY A 19 -31.05 1.03 -16.78
N LEU A 20 -30.33 -0.08 -16.83
CA LEU A 20 -29.58 -0.56 -15.68
C LEU A 20 -28.67 0.60 -15.25
N PRO A 21 -28.72 1.04 -13.97
CA PRO A 21 -27.70 1.96 -13.48
C PRO A 21 -26.36 1.29 -13.74
N GLY A 22 -25.52 1.97 -14.53
CA GLY A 22 -24.16 1.53 -14.77
C GLY A 22 -23.54 1.22 -13.43
N THR A 23 -23.00 0.02 -13.29
CA THR A 23 -22.03 -0.28 -12.25
C THR A 23 -20.98 0.82 -12.34
N ASP A 24 -20.87 1.67 -11.32
CA ASP A 24 -19.73 2.55 -11.14
C ASP A 24 -18.51 1.65 -11.03
N ALA A 25 -17.91 1.36 -12.18
CA ALA A 25 -16.58 0.81 -12.26
C ALA A 25 -15.71 1.81 -11.49
N TRP A 26 -15.04 1.34 -10.45
CA TRP A 26 -14.00 2.08 -9.75
C TRP A 26 -12.99 2.52 -10.80
N ALA A 27 -13.19 3.70 -11.37
CA ALA A 27 -12.38 4.16 -12.48
C ALA A 27 -10.99 4.37 -11.91
N GLN A 28 -10.03 3.58 -12.42
CA GLN A 28 -8.63 3.77 -12.10
C GLN A 28 -8.27 5.20 -12.51
N VAL A 29 -8.06 6.08 -11.52
CA VAL A 29 -7.74 7.50 -11.75
C VAL A 29 -6.42 7.61 -12.51
N PHE A 30 -5.52 6.65 -12.29
CA PHE A 30 -4.24 6.51 -12.98
C PHE A 30 -4.16 5.14 -13.66
N PRO A 31 -4.60 5.00 -14.92
CA PRO A 31 -4.46 3.75 -15.66
C PRO A 31 -3.00 3.46 -15.98
N ALA A 32 -2.62 2.18 -16.09
CA ALA A 32 -1.28 1.79 -16.54
C ALA A 32 -1.04 2.26 -17.99
N PRO A 33 0.09 2.89 -18.31
CA PRO A 33 0.50 3.17 -19.67
C PRO A 33 0.64 1.87 -20.48
N PRO A 34 0.31 1.87 -21.79
CA PRO A 34 0.36 0.65 -22.61
C PRO A 34 1.72 -0.05 -22.59
N GLU A 35 2.81 0.71 -22.56
CA GLU A 35 4.18 0.18 -22.49
C GLU A 35 4.48 -0.53 -21.17
N GLN A 36 3.99 0.01 -20.03
CA GLN A 36 4.15 -0.62 -18.72
C GLN A 36 3.26 -1.86 -18.59
N MET A 37 2.07 -1.84 -19.19
CA MET A 37 1.20 -3.02 -19.25
C MET A 37 1.83 -4.12 -20.12
N ALA A 38 2.37 -3.78 -21.28
CA ALA A 38 3.07 -4.72 -22.14
C ALA A 38 4.32 -5.32 -21.46
N GLU A 39 5.05 -4.51 -20.70
CA GLU A 39 6.17 -4.98 -19.89
C GLU A 39 5.69 -5.98 -18.83
N TYR A 40 4.64 -5.65 -18.08
CA TYR A 40 4.03 -6.53 -17.08
C TYR A 40 3.56 -7.86 -17.68
N ASP A 41 2.92 -7.84 -18.85
CA ASP A 41 2.40 -9.04 -19.53
C ASP A 41 3.50 -9.90 -20.18
N ALA A 42 4.68 -9.34 -20.44
CA ALA A 42 5.78 -10.08 -21.08
C ALA A 42 6.19 -11.30 -20.25
N GLN A 43 6.43 -12.45 -20.88
CA GLN A 43 6.92 -13.65 -20.19
C GLN A 43 8.44 -13.62 -20.05
N SER A 44 8.94 -12.73 -19.20
CA SER A 44 10.36 -12.55 -18.89
C SER A 44 10.58 -12.39 -17.37
N SER A 45 11.81 -12.60 -16.92
CA SER A 45 12.25 -12.23 -15.57
C SER A 45 12.05 -10.73 -15.33
N LYS A 46 11.48 -10.39 -14.17
CA LYS A 46 11.11 -9.02 -13.79
C LYS A 46 11.62 -8.65 -12.41
N THR A 47 11.92 -7.38 -12.21
CA THR A 47 12.10 -6.78 -10.89
C THR A 47 10.75 -6.58 -10.20
N ILE A 48 10.77 -6.36 -8.87
CA ILE A 48 9.56 -6.05 -8.11
C ILE A 48 8.88 -4.78 -8.64
N ILE A 49 9.65 -3.83 -9.16
CA ILE A 49 9.15 -2.57 -9.74
C ILE A 49 8.43 -2.84 -11.07
N GLU A 50 8.99 -3.68 -11.94
CA GLU A 50 8.39 -4.04 -13.24
C GLU A 50 7.09 -4.86 -13.06
N LEU A 51 6.92 -5.53 -11.91
CA LEU A 51 5.66 -6.15 -11.51
C LEU A 51 4.58 -5.14 -11.07
N GLN A 52 4.88 -3.84 -11.03
CA GLN A 52 3.93 -2.78 -10.72
C GLN A 52 3.53 -2.02 -12.01
N PRO A 53 2.46 -2.42 -12.72
CA PRO A 53 2.08 -1.80 -13.99
C PRO A 53 1.52 -0.38 -13.83
N PHE A 54 1.09 0.00 -12.63
CA PHE A 54 0.54 1.33 -12.35
C PHE A 54 1.59 2.33 -11.87
N ARG A 55 2.85 1.92 -11.75
CA ARG A 55 3.90 2.75 -11.15
C ARG A 55 4.07 4.10 -11.86
N ARG A 56 4.47 5.11 -11.09
CA ARG A 56 4.82 6.44 -11.61
C ARG A 56 6.13 6.88 -11.03
N GLU A 57 6.96 7.48 -11.87
CA GLU A 57 8.25 8.03 -11.47
C GLU A 57 8.23 9.54 -11.67
N GLU A 58 8.66 10.25 -10.63
CA GLU A 58 9.00 11.66 -10.67
C GLU A 58 10.51 11.78 -10.50
N THR A 59 11.13 12.71 -11.21
CA THR A 59 12.56 13.02 -11.08
C THR A 59 12.77 14.48 -10.72
N ALA A 60 13.84 14.75 -9.98
CA ALA A 60 14.28 16.10 -9.66
C ALA A 60 15.81 16.16 -9.70
N THR A 61 16.37 17.36 -9.83
CA THR A 61 17.81 17.59 -9.82
C THR A 61 18.17 18.40 -8.59
N LEU A 62 19.10 17.87 -7.78
CA LEU A 62 19.63 18.57 -6.62
C LEU A 62 20.52 19.74 -7.04
N ALA A 63 20.78 20.68 -6.12
CA ALA A 63 21.73 21.77 -6.35
C ALA A 63 23.16 21.29 -6.66
N SER A 64 23.52 20.07 -6.24
CA SER A 64 24.78 19.40 -6.58
C SER A 64 24.86 18.94 -8.05
N GLY A 65 23.75 18.97 -8.78
CA GLY A 65 23.61 18.41 -10.13
C GLY A 65 23.23 16.92 -10.15
N GLU A 66 23.05 16.30 -8.99
CA GLU A 66 22.63 14.91 -8.86
C GLU A 66 21.14 14.74 -9.20
N THR A 67 20.81 13.75 -10.03
CA THR A 67 19.41 13.38 -10.32
C THR A 67 18.89 12.41 -9.26
N ILE A 68 17.73 12.71 -8.71
CA ILE A 68 17.00 11.87 -7.77
C ILE A 68 15.66 11.46 -8.36
N SER A 69 15.10 10.34 -7.90
CA SER A 69 13.77 9.90 -8.33
C SER A 69 12.90 9.37 -7.22
N LEU A 70 11.58 9.54 -7.39
CA LEU A 70 10.55 9.01 -6.52
C LEU A 70 9.62 8.15 -7.36
N VAL A 71 9.61 6.86 -7.09
CA VAL A 71 8.71 5.90 -7.74
C VAL A 71 7.54 5.62 -6.81
N SER A 72 6.35 6.11 -7.13
CA SER A 72 5.09 5.62 -6.57
C SER A 72 4.78 4.24 -7.17
N LEU A 73 4.73 3.19 -6.35
CA LEU A 73 4.48 1.83 -6.84
C LEU A 73 3.06 1.67 -7.42
N ASN A 74 2.08 2.35 -6.83
CA ASN A 74 0.73 2.44 -7.39
C ASN A 74 0.04 3.72 -6.91
N PRO A 75 -0.11 4.76 -7.75
CA PRO A 75 -0.71 6.04 -7.37
C PRO A 75 -2.22 5.99 -7.10
N ASN A 76 -2.90 4.89 -7.49
CA ASN A 76 -4.29 4.65 -7.09
C ASN A 76 -4.39 4.19 -5.63
N ILE A 77 -3.33 3.53 -5.12
CA ILE A 77 -3.23 3.09 -3.72
C ILE A 77 -2.47 4.11 -2.87
N ASN A 78 -1.48 4.80 -3.44
CA ASN A 78 -0.77 5.93 -2.84
C ASN A 78 -0.13 5.62 -1.47
N ALA A 79 0.23 4.35 -1.23
CA ALA A 79 0.72 3.88 0.06
C ALA A 79 2.25 3.67 0.12
N THR A 80 2.89 3.25 -0.98
CA THR A 80 4.31 2.87 -0.94
C THR A 80 5.08 3.49 -2.10
N PHE A 81 6.24 4.05 -1.76
CA PHE A 81 7.12 4.78 -2.67
C PHE A 81 8.57 4.32 -2.50
N LEU A 82 9.35 4.38 -3.58
CA LEU A 82 10.78 4.16 -3.58
C LEU A 82 11.48 5.47 -3.95
N LEU A 83 12.26 6.01 -3.03
CA LEU A 83 13.09 7.20 -3.25
C LEU A 83 14.52 6.77 -3.56
N HIS A 84 15.06 7.21 -4.68
CA HIS A 84 16.43 6.99 -5.12
C HIS A 84 17.24 8.29 -4.97
N ILE A 85 18.29 8.24 -4.17
CA ILE A 85 19.22 9.35 -3.92
C ILE A 85 20.57 8.82 -3.44
N GLY A 86 21.67 9.37 -3.92
CA GLY A 86 23.04 8.98 -3.53
C GLY A 86 23.42 7.55 -3.93
N GLY A 87 22.74 6.98 -4.92
CA GLY A 87 22.87 5.55 -5.28
C GLY A 87 22.14 4.59 -4.33
N GLU A 88 21.41 5.11 -3.34
CA GLU A 88 20.66 4.35 -2.35
C GLU A 88 19.14 4.36 -2.64
N THR A 89 18.44 3.30 -2.23
CA THR A 89 16.97 3.21 -2.29
C THR A 89 16.37 3.26 -0.88
N TYR A 90 15.41 4.15 -0.70
CA TYR A 90 14.63 4.32 0.52
C TYR A 90 13.17 3.95 0.28
N HIS A 91 12.63 3.05 1.10
CA HIS A 91 11.23 2.64 1.03
C HIS A 91 10.40 3.55 1.93
N ILE A 92 9.58 4.42 1.33
CA ILE A 92 8.73 5.36 2.05
C ILE A 92 7.30 4.83 2.07
N GLU A 93 6.72 4.75 3.26
CA GLU A 93 5.33 4.38 3.47
C GLU A 93 4.51 5.63 3.83
N ASN A 94 3.39 5.79 3.13
CA ASN A 94 2.36 6.76 3.42
C ASN A 94 1.25 6.08 4.25
N PRO A 95 1.12 6.40 5.55
CA PRO A 95 0.09 5.83 6.41
C PRO A 95 -1.33 6.36 6.11
N ASP A 96 -1.45 7.47 5.37
CA ASP A 96 -2.72 8.10 4.99
C ASP A 96 -2.85 8.26 3.46
N PRO A 97 -3.04 7.15 2.72
CA PRO A 97 -3.13 7.19 1.26
C PRO A 97 -4.32 7.98 0.72
N GLY A 98 -5.39 8.15 1.50
CA GLY A 98 -6.60 8.85 1.09
C GLY A 98 -6.57 10.35 1.39
N GLY A 99 -5.90 10.75 2.48
CA GLY A 99 -5.87 12.13 2.96
C GLY A 99 -4.68 12.97 2.49
N GLN A 100 -3.62 12.37 1.96
CA GLN A 100 -2.46 13.12 1.47
C GLN A 100 -1.85 12.55 0.18
N ARG A 101 -1.29 13.43 -0.66
CA ARG A 101 -0.50 13.11 -1.85
C ARG A 101 0.94 13.56 -1.64
N LEU A 102 1.88 12.82 -2.22
CA LEU A 102 3.30 13.08 -2.12
C LEU A 102 3.81 13.54 -3.49
N ALA A 103 4.68 14.54 -3.51
CA ALA A 103 5.39 15.00 -4.69
C ALA A 103 6.88 15.20 -4.37
N LEU A 104 7.76 14.86 -5.31
CA LEU A 104 9.20 15.04 -5.15
C LEU A 104 9.59 16.53 -5.27
N THR A 105 10.59 16.94 -4.48
CA THR A 105 11.18 18.28 -4.52
C THR A 105 12.70 18.21 -4.40
N GLU A 106 13.39 19.31 -4.62
CA GLU A 106 14.86 19.40 -4.51
C GLU A 106 15.39 19.23 -3.07
N ALA A 107 14.53 19.38 -2.05
CA ALA A 107 14.93 19.29 -0.63
C ALA A 107 14.37 18.06 0.10
N GLY A 108 13.43 17.35 -0.51
CA GLY A 108 12.68 16.25 0.13
C GLY A 108 11.35 16.01 -0.57
N LEU A 109 10.29 15.82 0.21
CA LEU A 109 8.93 15.62 -0.30
C LEU A 109 8.01 16.79 0.06
N ARG A 110 7.01 17.03 -0.78
CA ARG A 110 5.87 17.88 -0.46
C ARG A 110 4.63 17.01 -0.29
N LEU A 111 3.94 17.18 0.83
CA LEU A 111 2.69 16.51 1.15
C LEU A 111 1.56 17.51 0.93
N SER A 112 0.55 17.13 0.15
CA SER A 112 -0.65 17.94 -0.06
C SER A 112 -1.89 17.19 0.39
N GLY A 113 -2.74 17.84 1.17
CA GLY A 113 -3.99 17.28 1.68
C GLY A 113 -5.04 18.36 1.93
N PRO A 114 -6.18 18.01 2.55
CA PRO A 114 -7.24 18.96 2.88
C PRO A 114 -6.78 20.17 3.73
N ASP A 115 -5.80 19.95 4.60
CA ASP A 115 -5.27 20.97 5.52
C ASP A 115 -4.19 21.86 4.86
N GLY A 116 -3.92 21.65 3.57
CA GLY A 116 -2.95 22.41 2.79
C GLY A 116 -1.69 21.60 2.44
N GLU A 117 -0.61 22.32 2.15
CA GLU A 117 0.67 21.73 1.79
C GLU A 117 1.67 21.79 2.94
N THR A 118 2.43 20.71 3.11
CA THR A 118 3.55 20.62 4.06
C THR A 118 4.82 20.26 3.31
N SER A 119 5.88 21.02 3.52
CA SER A 119 7.23 20.67 3.05
C SER A 119 7.94 19.77 4.07
N CYS A 120 8.46 18.65 3.60
CA CYS A 120 9.19 17.65 4.37
C CYS A 120 10.64 17.56 3.86
N PRO A 121 11.55 18.40 4.38
CA PRO A 121 12.96 18.34 4.03
C PRO A 121 13.58 17.05 4.55
N PHE A 122 14.31 16.34 3.68
CA PHE A 122 14.85 15.01 3.99
C PHE A 122 16.39 14.99 4.03
N TRP A 123 17.04 15.92 3.33
CA TRP A 123 18.50 15.99 3.19
C TRP A 123 19.04 17.43 3.25
N SER A 124 18.23 18.41 3.67
CA SER A 124 18.70 19.81 3.83
C SER A 124 19.52 20.03 5.10
N ASP A 125 19.44 19.12 6.06
CA ASP A 125 20.12 19.20 7.37
C ASP A 125 21.22 18.13 7.47
N GLU A 126 22.18 18.30 8.38
CA GLU A 126 23.26 17.33 8.61
C GLU A 126 23.28 16.78 10.06
N PRO A 127 23.20 15.45 10.27
CA PRO A 127 22.86 14.43 9.27
C PRO A 127 21.39 14.56 8.84
N GLY A 128 21.07 14.32 7.56
CA GLY A 128 19.71 14.46 7.03
C GLY A 128 18.67 13.57 7.71
N ALA A 129 17.39 13.91 7.58
CA ALA A 129 16.30 13.14 8.20
C ALA A 129 16.26 11.68 7.71
N LEU A 130 16.58 11.42 6.44
CA LEU A 130 16.67 10.05 5.91
C LEU A 130 17.81 9.24 6.56
N ALA A 131 18.98 9.84 6.72
CA ALA A 131 20.13 9.20 7.38
C ALA A 131 19.79 8.87 8.84
N ARG A 132 19.26 9.84 9.58
CA ARG A 132 18.80 9.63 10.97
C ARG A 132 17.75 8.54 11.08
N ALA A 133 16.77 8.52 10.17
CA ALA A 133 15.73 7.50 10.15
C ALA A 133 16.30 6.10 9.83
N ARG A 134 17.25 6.00 8.91
CA ARG A 134 17.96 4.75 8.57
C ARG A 134 18.75 4.21 9.76
N GLU A 135 19.47 5.10 10.45
CA GLU A 135 20.32 4.77 11.60
C GLU A 135 19.53 4.45 12.88
N SER A 136 18.25 4.84 12.95
CA SER A 136 17.40 4.61 14.14
C SER A 136 17.24 3.15 14.54
N GLY A 137 17.47 2.20 13.61
CA GLY A 137 17.25 0.77 13.82
C GLY A 137 15.77 0.35 13.94
N LEU A 138 14.83 1.30 13.80
CA LEU A 138 13.39 1.00 13.79
C LEU A 138 12.99 0.33 12.47
N PRO A 139 12.15 -0.71 12.46
CA PRO A 139 11.61 -1.27 11.22
C PRO A 139 10.85 -0.25 10.37
N PHE A 140 10.13 0.65 11.04
CA PHE A 140 9.46 1.81 10.45
C PHE A 140 9.88 3.05 11.24
N ALA A 141 10.80 3.82 10.68
CA ALA A 141 11.31 5.03 11.31
C ALA A 141 10.46 6.24 10.88
N PRO A 142 9.96 7.07 11.82
CA PRO A 142 9.10 8.19 11.46
C PRO A 142 9.87 9.27 10.68
N LEU A 143 9.20 9.84 9.69
CA LEU A 143 9.64 10.99 8.89
C LEU A 143 8.55 12.05 8.89
N CYS A 144 8.96 13.31 8.72
CA CYS A 144 8.05 14.47 8.61
C CYS A 144 6.94 14.50 9.68
N ASP A 145 7.36 14.51 10.95
CA ASP A 145 6.45 14.49 12.12
C ASP A 145 5.51 13.27 12.12
N ALA A 146 6.04 12.10 11.74
CA ALA A 146 5.31 10.83 11.66
C ALA A 146 4.15 10.80 10.64
N ARG A 147 4.10 11.76 9.71
CA ARG A 147 3.21 11.71 8.55
C ARG A 147 3.66 10.73 7.48
N LEU A 148 4.92 10.34 7.50
CA LEU A 148 5.51 9.30 6.65
C LEU A 148 6.40 8.39 7.49
N TYR A 149 6.71 7.21 6.95
CA TYR A 149 7.63 6.29 7.58
C TYR A 149 8.67 5.78 6.57
N LEU A 150 9.92 5.70 7.00
CA LEU A 150 10.96 4.95 6.30
C LEU A 150 10.91 3.50 6.75
N ARG A 151 10.69 2.58 5.82
CA ARG A 151 10.81 1.14 6.07
C ARG A 151 12.27 0.74 5.96
N ASN A 152 12.87 0.40 7.11
CA ASN A 152 14.24 -0.08 7.17
C ASN A 152 14.31 -1.59 6.97
N ALA A 153 15.37 -2.04 6.32
CA ALA A 153 15.75 -3.44 6.36
C ALA A 153 16.20 -3.75 7.79
N VAL A 154 15.37 -4.49 8.53
CA VAL A 154 15.76 -5.04 9.82
C VAL A 154 16.21 -6.48 9.59
N PRO A 155 17.34 -6.91 10.17
CA PRO A 155 17.75 -8.30 10.09
C PRO A 155 16.63 -9.16 10.68
N GLY A 156 15.96 -9.93 9.81
CA GLY A 156 14.97 -10.91 10.23
C GLY A 156 15.61 -11.91 11.19
N SER A 157 14.92 -12.22 12.28
CA SER A 157 15.26 -13.22 13.31
C SER A 157 16.63 -13.93 13.13
N ARG A 158 17.73 -13.27 13.53
CA ARG A 158 18.67 -14.03 14.37
C ARG A 158 17.85 -14.53 15.53
N SER A 159 17.79 -15.86 15.65
CA SER A 159 16.86 -16.57 16.51
C SER A 159 16.73 -15.87 17.85
N SER A 160 15.54 -15.83 18.42
CA SER A 160 15.29 -15.33 19.78
C SER A 160 16.30 -15.90 20.80
N LEU A 161 16.94 -17.02 20.49
CA LEU A 161 18.01 -17.68 21.25
C LEU A 161 19.37 -16.95 21.20
N GLU A 162 19.81 -16.40 20.07
CA GLU A 162 21.07 -15.62 20.01
C GLU A 162 20.97 -14.34 20.84
N ARG A 163 19.81 -13.67 20.84
CA ARG A 163 19.60 -12.45 21.65
C ARG A 163 19.46 -12.76 23.13
N VAL A 164 18.88 -13.90 23.52
CA VAL A 164 18.81 -14.32 24.93
C VAL A 164 20.22 -14.67 25.46
N THR A 165 21.11 -15.19 24.61
CA THR A 165 22.47 -15.55 25.05
C THR A 165 23.37 -14.32 25.21
N ASP A 166 23.28 -13.32 24.32
CA ASP A 166 23.99 -12.03 24.48
C ASP A 166 23.36 -11.16 25.59
N PHE A 167 22.04 -11.13 25.73
CA PHE A 167 21.35 -10.35 26.77
C PHE A 167 21.60 -10.91 28.18
N LEU A 168 21.63 -12.23 28.35
CA LEU A 168 21.95 -12.86 29.65
C LEU A 168 23.42 -12.72 30.03
N ARG A 169 24.30 -12.40 29.08
CA ARG A 169 25.71 -12.17 29.31
C ARG A 169 26.01 -10.71 29.70
N ASP A 170 25.29 -9.76 29.11
CA ASP A 170 25.60 -8.34 29.24
C ASP A 170 24.64 -7.54 30.15
N HIS A 171 23.50 -8.09 30.62
CA HIS A 171 22.52 -7.29 31.37
C HIS A 171 21.76 -7.99 32.52
N VAL A 172 22.24 -9.12 33.05
CA VAL A 172 21.63 -9.70 34.27
C VAL A 172 22.08 -8.92 35.51
N TRP A 173 21.40 -7.79 35.76
CA TRP A 173 20.96 -7.35 37.08
C TRP A 173 19.79 -6.34 36.96
N LYS A 174 18.56 -6.81 37.20
CA LYS A 174 17.28 -6.09 37.51
C LYS A 174 16.72 -5.14 36.43
N GLY A 175 15.66 -5.44 35.65
CA GLY A 175 14.24 -5.72 36.01
C GLY A 175 13.51 -4.41 36.40
N GLU A 176 12.44 -3.88 35.77
CA GLU A 176 11.37 -4.36 34.89
C GLU A 176 10.70 -3.19 34.10
N ASP A 177 9.91 -3.54 33.06
CA ASP A 177 8.76 -2.82 32.46
C ASP A 177 8.93 -1.66 31.45
N VAL A 178 9.10 -1.95 30.14
CA VAL A 178 8.43 -1.24 29.01
C VAL A 178 8.43 -2.12 27.73
N VAL A 179 7.55 -3.11 27.59
CA VAL A 179 7.32 -3.78 26.26
C VAL A 179 5.83 -3.96 25.91
N ARG A 180 4.88 -3.47 26.73
CA ARG A 180 3.45 -3.70 26.50
C ARG A 180 2.76 -2.67 25.59
N VAL A 181 3.38 -1.54 25.27
CA VAL A 181 2.65 -0.40 24.65
C VAL A 181 2.61 -0.42 23.11
N VAL A 182 3.55 -1.07 22.41
CA VAL A 182 3.65 -0.94 20.94
C VAL A 182 2.79 -1.97 20.18
N ARG A 183 2.30 -3.03 20.83
CA ARG A 183 1.60 -4.12 20.16
C ARG A 183 0.09 -3.88 19.95
N ASP A 184 -0.54 -3.02 20.74
CA ASP A 184 -2.01 -2.94 20.77
C ASP A 184 -2.63 -1.84 19.89
N THR A 185 -1.84 -1.01 19.19
CA THR A 185 -2.40 0.15 18.45
C THR A 185 -2.31 0.11 16.93
N LEU A 186 -1.51 -0.74 16.30
CA LEU A 186 -1.24 -0.57 14.85
C LEU A 186 -1.72 -1.67 13.91
N TYR A 187 -1.88 -2.94 14.33
CA TYR A 187 -2.36 -3.99 13.39
C TYR A 187 -3.05 -5.16 14.10
N LYS A 188 -4.21 -4.92 14.72
CA LYS A 188 -5.18 -5.98 14.97
C LYS A 188 -6.40 -5.73 14.09
N ASP A 189 -6.71 -6.73 13.27
CA ASP A 189 -8.02 -6.98 12.64
C ASP A 189 -8.37 -6.27 11.32
N ARG A 190 -7.45 -6.23 10.35
CA ARG A 190 -7.84 -5.98 8.92
C ARG A 190 -7.59 -7.13 7.95
N HIS A 191 -7.00 -8.24 8.41
CA HIS A 191 -6.77 -9.44 7.60
C HIS A 191 -7.03 -10.75 8.37
N ALA A 192 -7.62 -10.67 9.57
CA ALA A 192 -8.04 -11.85 10.31
C ALA A 192 -9.42 -12.30 9.80
N GLU A 193 -9.42 -13.21 8.83
CA GLU A 193 -10.62 -13.99 8.48
C GLU A 193 -10.87 -14.99 9.60
N THR A 194 -11.89 -14.76 10.42
CA THR A 194 -12.29 -15.69 11.48
C THR A 194 -13.33 -16.65 10.89
N SER A 195 -12.97 -17.92 10.71
CA SER A 195 -13.95 -18.96 10.40
C SER A 195 -14.61 -19.45 11.68
N ASP A 196 -15.94 -19.51 11.73
CA ASP A 196 -16.65 -20.21 12.79
C ASP A 196 -16.30 -21.71 12.73
N LEU A 197 -15.62 -22.21 13.75
CA LEU A 197 -15.39 -23.64 13.91
C LEU A 197 -16.69 -24.31 14.33
N VAL A 198 -17.25 -25.12 13.44
CA VAL A 198 -18.34 -26.05 13.81
C VAL A 198 -17.71 -27.18 14.63
N GLU A 199 -17.92 -27.13 15.94
CA GLU A 199 -17.53 -28.19 16.86
C GLU A 199 -18.23 -29.51 16.44
N ASN A 200 -17.44 -30.50 16.03
CA ASN A 200 -17.84 -31.83 15.51
C ASN A 200 -18.25 -31.94 14.03
N GLY A 201 -17.71 -31.12 13.13
CA GLY A 201 -17.78 -31.36 11.69
C GLY A 201 -16.45 -31.85 11.11
N SER A 202 -16.32 -33.14 10.76
CA SER A 202 -15.27 -33.55 9.83
C SER A 202 -15.53 -32.84 8.49
N GLY A 203 -14.74 -31.80 8.19
CA GLY A 203 -14.95 -30.93 7.04
C GLY A 203 -15.18 -31.74 5.77
N ALA A 204 -16.39 -31.62 5.21
CA ALA A 204 -16.75 -32.35 4.00
C ALA A 204 -15.90 -31.85 2.83
N CYS A 205 -15.38 -32.76 2.02
CA CYS A 205 -14.69 -32.40 0.80
C CYS A 205 -15.68 -31.71 -0.15
N VAL A 206 -15.32 -30.52 -0.63
CA VAL A 206 -16.06 -29.86 -1.71
C VAL A 206 -15.84 -30.64 -3.02
N GLN A 207 -16.89 -30.79 -3.83
CA GLN A 207 -16.95 -31.75 -4.96
C GLN A 207 -15.85 -31.58 -6.02
N ASN A 208 -15.16 -30.44 -6.06
CA ASN A 208 -14.01 -30.14 -6.94
C ASN A 208 -12.88 -29.37 -6.21
N GLY A 209 -12.78 -29.50 -4.89
CA GLY A 209 -11.75 -28.83 -4.08
C GLY A 209 -10.90 -29.83 -3.30
N PRO A 210 -9.64 -29.48 -2.96
CA PRO A 210 -8.83 -30.29 -2.07
C PRO A 210 -9.53 -30.42 -0.71
N CYS A 211 -9.57 -31.64 -0.18
CA CYS A 211 -10.15 -31.87 1.14
C CYS A 211 -9.35 -31.10 2.21
N PRO A 212 -10.02 -30.58 3.25
CA PRO A 212 -9.32 -29.93 4.36
C PRO A 212 -8.36 -30.90 5.06
N ALA A 213 -7.23 -30.38 5.52
CA ALA A 213 -6.23 -31.15 6.24
C ALA A 213 -6.84 -31.75 7.52
N ARG A 214 -6.69 -33.06 7.70
CA ARG A 214 -7.12 -33.74 8.93
C ARG A 214 -6.04 -33.54 9.99
N ILE A 215 -6.41 -32.91 11.09
CA ILE A 215 -5.58 -32.84 12.29
C ILE A 215 -5.94 -34.06 13.11
N GLU A 216 -5.04 -35.04 13.20
CA GLU A 216 -5.19 -36.14 14.15
C GLU A 216 -4.92 -35.60 15.57
N PRO A 217 -5.71 -36.01 16.57
CA PRO A 217 -5.54 -35.55 17.95
C PRO A 217 -4.26 -36.07 18.61
#